data_AF-A0A7J9EAD7-F1
#
_entry.id   AF-A0A7J9EAD7-F1
#
_cell.length_a   1.000
_cell.length_b   1.000
_cell.length_c   1.000
_cell.angle_alpha   90.00
_cell.angle_beta   90.00
_cell.angle_gamma   90.00
#
_symmetry.space_group_name_H-M   'P 1'
#
loop_
_entity.id
_entity.type
_entity.pdbx_description
1 polymer ?
#
loop_
_entity_poly.entity_id
_entity_poly.type
_entity_poly.pdbx_seq_one_letter_code
_entity_poly.pdbx_strand_id
1 'polypeptide(L)'
;MTKTSFDIEKFDGLTNFNHWQVRMMAILVQTGLKKLCLANRVLQEVLMEKTSSALWKRLETLYATKSLANRLVLKQCLLTFRMNECELLRDHISQFITLLNDLKNVEVKIDNEDQGMLLLFSLPS
;
A
#
# COMPACT_ATOMS: atom_id res chain seq x y z
N MET A 1 4.28 -12.53 32.83
CA MET A 1 4.57 -11.49 31.83
C MET A 1 4.02 -11.95 30.49
N THR A 2 2.87 -11.42 30.08
CA THR A 2 2.21 -11.79 28.82
C THR A 2 2.96 -11.15 27.67
N LYS A 3 3.63 -11.98 26.88
CA LYS A 3 4.32 -11.57 25.64
C LYS A 3 3.23 -11.36 24.58
N THR A 4 2.65 -10.17 24.52
CA THR A 4 1.73 -9.79 23.44
C THR A 4 2.53 -9.71 22.15
N SER A 5 2.51 -10.79 21.39
CA SER A 5 2.99 -10.83 20.01
C SER A 5 2.01 -10.04 19.17
N PHE A 6 2.29 -8.75 18.96
CA PHE A 6 1.58 -7.98 17.94
C PHE A 6 2.12 -8.42 16.59
N ASP A 7 1.30 -9.08 15.77
CA ASP A 7 1.66 -9.43 14.41
C ASP A 7 1.68 -8.12 13.59
N ILE A 8 2.87 -7.57 13.37
CA ILE A 8 3.05 -6.32 12.64
C ILE A 8 3.07 -6.66 11.16
N GLU A 9 1.95 -6.38 10.50
CA GLU A 9 1.84 -6.45 9.06
C GLU A 9 2.83 -5.47 8.41
N LYS A 10 3.68 -5.98 7.53
CA LYS A 10 4.71 -5.18 6.85
C LYS A 10 4.03 -4.21 5.90
N PHE A 11 4.52 -2.97 5.83
CA PHE A 11 4.09 -2.06 4.78
C PHE A 11 4.62 -2.56 3.44
N ASP A 12 3.71 -2.94 2.56
CA ASP A 12 3.98 -3.47 1.24
C ASP A 12 3.94 -2.41 0.12
N GLY A 13 3.51 -1.19 0.47
CA GLY A 13 3.30 -0.09 -0.49
C GLY A 13 1.95 -0.16 -1.21
N LEU A 14 1.13 -1.17 -0.92
CA LEU A 14 -0.23 -1.36 -1.46
C LEU A 14 -1.28 -0.99 -0.41
N THR A 15 -0.98 -1.27 0.85
CA THR A 15 -1.84 -0.92 1.98
C THR A 15 -2.01 0.60 2.06
N ASN A 16 -3.18 1.09 2.45
CA ASN A 16 -3.40 2.53 2.66
C ASN A 16 -2.41 3.06 3.71
N PHE A 17 -1.46 3.90 3.25
CA PHE A 17 -0.36 4.37 4.09
C PHE A 17 -0.82 5.12 5.33
N ASN A 18 -1.90 5.92 5.25
CA ASN A 18 -2.39 6.65 6.41
C ASN A 18 -2.90 5.69 7.50
N HIS A 19 -3.60 4.62 7.10
CA HIS A 19 -4.07 3.61 8.04
C HIS A 19 -2.90 2.83 8.66
N TRP A 20 -1.94 2.41 7.82
CA TRP A 20 -0.73 1.74 8.28
C TRP A 20 0.11 2.63 9.21
N GLN A 21 0.27 3.91 8.86
CA GLN A 21 1.04 4.90 9.62
C GLN A 21 0.45 5.09 11.02
N VAL A 22 -0.87 5.26 11.16
CA VAL A 22 -1.53 5.41 12.47
C VAL A 22 -1.35 4.15 13.32
N ARG A 23 -1.56 2.95 12.75
CA ARG A 23 -1.34 1.68 13.46
C ARG A 23 0.11 1.52 13.89
N MET A 24 1.06 1.83 13.00
CA MET A 24 2.49 1.70 13.27
C MET A 24 2.95 2.68 14.35
N MET A 25 2.48 3.95 14.32
CA MET A 25 2.77 4.93 15.37
C MET A 25 2.22 4.48 16.72
N ALA A 26 0.99 3.97 16.77
CA ALA A 26 0.39 3.45 18.02
C ALA A 26 1.23 2.30 18.60
N ILE A 27 1.69 1.37 17.76
CA ILE A 27 2.53 0.25 18.18
C ILE A 27 3.89 0.74 18.68
N LEU A 28 4.56 1.64 17.95
CA LEU A 28 5.86 2.19 18.37
C LEU A 28 5.77 2.89 19.74
N VAL A 29 4.68 3.61 20.00
CA VAL A 29 4.40 4.27 21.29
C VAL A 29 4.13 3.26 22.39
N GLN A 30 3.33 2.21 22.13
CA GLN A 30 2.96 1.22 23.14
C GLN A 30 4.06 0.22 23.47
N THR A 31 4.90 -0.14 22.49
CA THR A 31 5.87 -1.24 22.61
C THR A 31 7.31 -0.76 22.71
N GLY A 32 7.59 0.52 22.42
CA GLY A 32 8.96 1.06 22.40
C GLY A 32 9.83 0.49 21.28
N LEU A 33 9.22 -0.15 20.26
CA LEU A 33 9.93 -0.65 19.09
C LEU A 33 10.65 0.49 18.36
N LYS A 34 11.84 0.22 17.80
CA LYS A 34 12.69 1.20 17.10
C LYS A 34 12.86 0.92 15.61
N LYS A 35 12.13 -0.07 15.08
CA LYS A 35 12.33 -0.57 13.72
C LYS A 35 11.01 -0.57 12.94
N LEU A 36 11.08 -0.11 11.70
CA LEU A 36 9.97 -0.15 10.76
C LEU A 36 9.89 -1.51 10.07
N CYS A 37 8.69 -2.08 9.99
CA CYS A 37 8.41 -3.30 9.25
C CYS A 37 7.99 -2.94 7.83
N LEU A 38 8.93 -2.95 6.90
CA LEU A 38 8.72 -2.64 5.49
C LEU A 38 8.97 -3.90 4.64
N ALA A 39 8.22 -4.08 3.55
CA ALA A 39 8.49 -5.10 2.55
C ALA A 39 9.71 -4.73 1.69
N ASN A 40 10.33 -5.72 1.04
CA ASN A 40 11.54 -5.53 0.23
C ASN A 40 11.38 -4.46 -0.87
N ARG A 41 10.20 -4.38 -1.48
CA ARG A 41 9.89 -3.37 -2.50
C ARG A 41 9.97 -1.95 -1.94
N VAL A 42 9.34 -1.70 -0.80
CA VAL A 42 9.37 -0.39 -0.12
C VAL A 42 10.77 -0.07 0.40
N LEU A 43 11.47 -1.08 0.94
CA LEU A 43 12.85 -0.93 1.37
C LEU A 43 13.72 -0.39 0.25
N GLN A 44 13.61 -0.93 -0.97
CA GLN A 44 14.38 -0.45 -2.13
C GLN A 44 14.17 1.04 -2.43
N GLU A 45 12.97 1.57 -2.20
CA GLU A 45 12.65 2.99 -2.44
C GLU A 45 13.14 3.94 -1.34
N VAL A 46 13.44 3.41 -0.15
CA VAL A 46 13.94 4.19 0.99
C VAL A 46 15.38 3.83 1.39
N LEU A 47 16.04 2.91 0.69
CA LEU A 47 17.42 2.44 0.95
C LEU A 47 18.45 3.57 0.99
N MET A 48 18.18 4.68 0.30
CA MET A 48 19.06 5.85 0.23
C MET A 48 19.01 6.70 1.51
N GLU A 49 18.00 6.50 2.36
CA GLU A 49 17.77 7.33 3.55
C GLU A 49 18.54 6.80 4.76
N LYS A 50 19.43 7.64 5.31
CA LYS A 50 20.35 7.26 6.40
C LYS A 50 19.80 7.50 7.80
N THR A 51 18.68 8.22 7.93
CA THR A 51 18.10 8.57 9.22
C THR A 51 16.63 8.19 9.26
N SER A 52 16.13 7.79 10.44
CA SER A 52 14.72 7.42 10.61
C SER A 52 13.76 8.56 10.26
N SER A 53 14.16 9.81 10.52
CA SER A 53 13.36 10.99 10.16
C SER A 53 13.30 11.21 8.64
N ALA A 54 14.43 11.06 7.94
CA ALA A 54 14.45 11.19 6.48
C ALA A 54 13.70 10.04 5.80
N LEU A 55 13.84 8.82 6.33
CA LEU A 55 13.08 7.65 5.89
C LEU A 55 11.57 7.87 6.07
N TRP A 56 11.14 8.39 7.24
CA TRP A 56 9.74 8.69 7.51
C TRP A 56 9.18 9.77 6.57
N LYS A 57 9.92 10.86 6.38
CA LYS A 57 9.55 11.91 5.41
C LYS A 57 9.50 11.39 3.98
N ARG A 58 10.40 10.48 3.61
CA ARG A 58 10.40 9.83 2.30
C ARG A 58 9.17 8.97 2.13
N LEU A 59 8.81 8.18 3.12
CA LEU A 59 7.56 7.40 3.13
C LEU A 59 6.34 8.31 3.02
N GLU A 60 6.28 9.40 3.77
CA GLU A 60 5.19 10.40 3.64
C GLU A 60 5.19 11.04 2.24
N THR A 61 6.35 11.36 1.68
CA THR A 61 6.43 11.95 0.33
C THR A 61 6.02 10.94 -0.74
N LEU A 62 6.38 9.67 -0.60
CA LEU A 62 6.04 8.64 -1.57
C LEU A 62 4.59 8.19 -1.42
N TYR A 63 4.13 8.04 -0.17
CA TYR A 63 2.92 7.31 0.19
C TYR A 63 1.83 8.13 0.90
N ALA A 64 2.01 9.42 1.18
CA ALA A 64 0.90 10.28 1.59
C ALA A 64 -0.04 10.57 0.42
N THR A 65 -1.35 10.54 0.70
CA THR A 65 -2.50 10.49 -0.22
C THR A 65 -2.62 11.59 -1.28
N LYS A 66 -1.63 12.47 -1.47
CA LYS A 66 -1.65 13.51 -2.52
C LYS A 66 -0.37 13.62 -3.36
N SER A 67 0.64 12.80 -3.11
CA SER A 67 1.90 12.94 -3.85
C SER A 67 1.81 12.36 -5.27
N LEU A 68 2.58 12.96 -6.19
CA LEU A 68 2.70 12.46 -7.57
C LEU A 68 3.26 11.02 -7.62
N ALA A 69 4.20 10.71 -6.72
CA ALA A 69 4.77 9.38 -6.60
C ALA A 69 3.69 8.36 -6.23
N ASN A 70 2.79 8.72 -5.31
CA ASN A 70 1.69 7.87 -4.89
C ASN A 70 0.71 7.56 -6.03
N ARG A 71 0.34 8.61 -6.78
CA ARG A 71 -0.51 8.47 -7.96
C ARG A 71 0.13 7.54 -9.00
N LEU A 72 1.46 7.62 -9.15
CA LEU A 72 2.21 6.80 -10.10
C LEU A 72 2.30 5.34 -9.63
N VAL A 73 2.57 5.10 -8.36
CA VAL A 73 2.60 3.74 -7.77
C VAL A 73 1.22 3.09 -7.85
N LEU A 74 0.14 3.79 -7.49
CA LEU A 74 -1.21 3.24 -7.57
C LEU A 74 -1.62 2.91 -9.01
N LYS A 75 -1.27 3.78 -9.98
CA LYS A 75 -1.47 3.49 -11.40
C LYS A 75 -0.67 2.28 -11.86
N GLN A 76 0.58 2.14 -11.42
CA GLN A 76 1.39 0.98 -11.74
C GLN A 76 0.77 -0.29 -11.17
N CYS A 77 0.33 -0.26 -9.90
CA CYS A 77 -0.29 -1.41 -9.24
C CYS A 77 -1.56 -1.85 -9.98
N LEU A 78 -2.37 -0.89 -10.45
CA LEU A 78 -3.55 -1.16 -11.25
C LEU A 78 -3.24 -1.83 -12.59
N LEU A 79 -2.22 -1.35 -13.30
CA LEU A 79 -1.80 -1.95 -14.58
C LEU A 79 -1.17 -3.34 -14.41
N THR A 80 -0.53 -3.59 -13.26
CA THR A 80 0.06 -4.90 -12.92
C THR A 80 -0.88 -5.78 -12.10
N PHE A 81 -2.12 -5.36 -11.85
CA PHE A 81 -3.05 -6.11 -11.02
C PHE A 81 -3.49 -7.36 -11.77
N ARG A 82 -3.24 -8.53 -11.18
CA ARG A 82 -3.55 -9.84 -11.75
C ARG A 82 -4.11 -10.76 -10.68
N MET A 83 -5.10 -11.55 -11.06
CA MET A 83 -5.72 -12.55 -10.21
C MET A 83 -4.81 -13.78 -10.13
N ASN A 84 -4.59 -14.28 -8.92
CA ASN A 84 -3.82 -15.51 -8.72
C ASN A 84 -4.70 -16.74 -8.95
N GLU A 85 -4.11 -17.86 -9.38
CA GLU A 85 -4.84 -19.11 -9.70
C GLU A 85 -5.65 -19.68 -8.51
N CYS A 86 -5.27 -19.35 -7.28
CA CYS A 86 -5.95 -19.80 -6.05
C CYS A 86 -6.74 -18.69 -5.35
N GLU A 87 -6.86 -17.51 -5.96
CA GLU A 87 -7.64 -16.41 -5.40
C GLU A 87 -9.12 -16.56 -5.73
N LEU A 88 -10.01 -16.23 -4.80
CA LEU A 88 -11.44 -16.16 -5.09
C LEU A 88 -11.74 -14.88 -5.87
N LEU A 89 -12.54 -14.99 -6.94
CA LEU A 89 -12.94 -13.84 -7.77
C LEU A 89 -13.55 -12.70 -6.93
N ARG A 90 -14.32 -13.03 -5.90
CA ARG A 90 -14.91 -12.04 -4.98
C ARG A 90 -13.83 -11.22 -4.26
N ASP A 91 -12.80 -11.89 -3.76
CA ASP A 91 -11.72 -11.24 -3.01
C ASP A 91 -10.86 -10.39 -3.94
N HIS A 92 -10.61 -10.89 -5.15
CA HIS A 92 -9.95 -10.15 -6.22
C HIS A 92 -10.69 -8.86 -6.57
N ILE A 93 -12.01 -8.94 -6.80
CA ILE A 93 -12.86 -7.77 -7.08
C ILE A 93 -12.85 -6.79 -5.89
N SER A 94 -12.91 -7.29 -4.66
CA SER A 94 -12.85 -6.42 -3.46
C SER A 94 -11.53 -5.64 -3.38
N GLN A 95 -10.41 -6.30 -3.66
CA GLN A 95 -9.10 -5.66 -3.71
C GLN A 95 -9.00 -4.66 -4.87
N PHE A 96 -9.53 -4.99 -6.05
CA PHE A 96 -9.60 -4.08 -7.19
C PHE A 96 -10.42 -2.81 -6.88
N ILE A 97 -11.59 -2.96 -6.26
CA ILE A 97 -12.42 -1.83 -5.83
C ILE A 97 -11.70 -0.97 -4.79
N THR A 98 -10.95 -1.61 -3.90
CA THR A 98 -10.13 -0.90 -2.89
C THR A 98 -9.07 -0.05 -3.57
N LEU A 99 -8.36 -0.62 -4.56
CA LEU A 99 -7.38 0.09 -5.36
C LEU A 99 -7.97 1.27 -6.14
N LEU A 100 -9.18 1.12 -6.71
CA LEU A 100 -9.90 2.22 -7.35
C LEU A 100 -10.29 3.32 -6.35
N ASN A 101 -10.69 2.96 -5.14
CA ASN A 101 -11.00 3.92 -4.09
C ASN A 101 -9.74 4.67 -3.63
N ASP A 102 -8.61 4.00 -3.51
CA ASP A 102 -7.33 4.65 -3.19
C ASP A 102 -6.89 5.60 -4.30
N LEU A 103 -7.09 5.23 -5.58
CA LEU A 103 -6.88 6.12 -6.72
C LEU A 103 -7.78 7.36 -6.66
N LYS A 104 -9.06 7.18 -6.33
CA LYS A 104 -10.00 8.27 -6.15
C LYS A 104 -9.60 9.20 -5.00
N ASN A 105 -9.09 8.64 -3.90
CA ASN A 105 -8.59 9.40 -2.75
C ASN A 105 -7.38 10.28 -3.08
N VAL A 106 -6.58 9.90 -4.08
CA VAL A 106 -5.47 10.70 -4.63
C VAL A 106 -5.86 11.54 -5.85
N GLU A 107 -7.17 11.80 -6.02
CA GLU A 107 -7.76 12.61 -7.10
C GLU A 107 -7.50 12.05 -8.52
N VAL A 108 -7.23 10.75 -8.64
CA VAL A 108 -7.17 10.04 -9.92
C VAL A 108 -8.52 9.38 -10.19
N LYS A 109 -9.26 9.93 -11.15
CA LYS A 109 -10.49 9.32 -11.66
C LYS A 109 -10.16 8.46 -12.87
N ILE A 110 -10.73 7.26 -12.89
CA ILE A 110 -10.74 6.36 -14.03
C ILE A 110 -12.19 6.26 -14.46
N ASP A 111 -12.48 6.35 -15.74
CA ASP A 111 -13.85 6.22 -16.21
C ASP A 111 -14.37 4.79 -16.02
N ASN A 112 -15.69 4.62 -16.08
CA ASN A 112 -16.30 3.32 -15.79
C ASN A 112 -15.98 2.28 -16.88
N GLU A 113 -15.69 2.72 -18.11
CA GLU A 113 -15.36 1.84 -19.23
C GLU A 113 -13.96 1.24 -19.06
N ASP A 114 -12.98 2.10 -18.77
CA ASP A 114 -11.60 1.75 -18.43
C ASP A 114 -11.55 0.88 -17.17
N GLN A 115 -12.36 1.18 -16.14
CA GLN A 115 -12.46 0.30 -14.96
C GLN A 115 -12.88 -1.12 -15.34
N GLY A 116 -13.88 -1.25 -16.23
CA GLY A 116 -14.34 -2.54 -16.73
C GLY A 116 -13.26 -3.28 -17.53
N MET A 117 -12.58 -2.57 -18.45
CA MET A 117 -11.49 -3.12 -19.25
C MET A 117 -10.31 -3.58 -18.39
N LEU A 118 -9.90 -2.76 -17.41
CA LEU A 118 -8.82 -3.09 -16.49
C LEU A 118 -9.15 -4.30 -15.61
N LEU A 119 -10.41 -4.42 -15.16
CA LEU A 119 -10.86 -5.60 -14.43
C LEU A 119 -10.81 -6.85 -15.33
N LEU A 120 -11.26 -6.76 -16.59
CA LEU A 120 -11.17 -7.89 -17.52
C LEU A 120 -9.72 -8.31 -17.76
N PHE A 121 -8.81 -7.33 -17.89
CA PHE A 121 -7.38 -7.62 -18.02
C PHE A 121 -6.80 -8.27 -16.76
N SER A 122 -7.30 -7.98 -15.56
CA SER A 122 -6.74 -8.56 -14.33
C SER A 122 -7.11 -10.02 -14.10
N LEU A 123 -8.12 -10.55 -14.80
CA LEU A 123 -8.58 -11.94 -14.64
C LEU A 123 -7.61 -12.96 -15.27
N PRO A 124 -7.62 -14.22 -14.81
CA PRO A 124 -6.88 -15.31 -15.45
C PRO A 124 -7.43 -15.55 -16.86
N SER A 125 -6.54 -15.98 -17.77
CA SER A 125 -6.92 -16.40 -19.13
C SER A 125 -7.61 -17.76 -19.15
#